data_AF-A0A6L7A3S8-F1
#
_entry.id   AF-A0A6L7A3S8-F1
#
_cell.length_a   1.000
_cell.length_b   1.000
_cell.length_c   1.000
_cell.angle_alpha   90.00
_cell.angle_beta   90.00
_cell.angle_gamma   90.00
#
_symmetry.space_group_name_H-M   'P 1'
#
loop_
_entity.id
_entity.type
_entity.pdbx_description
1 polymer ?
#
loop_
_entity_poly.entity_id
_entity_poly.type
_entity_poly.pdbx_seq_one_letter_code
_entity_poly.pdbx_strand_id
1 'polypeptide(L)'
;MFYPDPFDVIIIGGGHAGTEAAMAAARMGQQTLLLTHNIDTLGQMSCNPAIGGIGKGHLVKEVDALGGLMAKAIDQAGIQFRILNASKGPAVRATRAQADRVLYRQAVRTALENQPNLMIFQQAVEDLIVENDRVVGAVTQMGLKFRAKAVVLTVGTFLDGKIHIGLDNYSGGRAGDPPSIPLSRRLRELPLRVGRLKTGTPPRIDART
;
A
#
# COMPACT_ATOMS: atom_id res chain seq x y z
N MET A 1 18.01 -16.91 9.91
CA MET A 1 17.91 -16.57 11.35
C MET A 1 16.49 -16.10 11.64
N PHE A 2 15.92 -16.37 12.81
CA PHE A 2 14.63 -15.79 13.20
C PHE A 2 14.84 -14.49 13.97
N TYR A 3 14.01 -13.49 13.72
CA TYR A 3 13.89 -12.34 14.61
C TYR A 3 13.36 -12.83 15.97
N PRO A 4 13.90 -12.35 17.10
CA PRO A 4 13.64 -12.93 18.42
C PRO A 4 12.17 -12.82 18.83
N ASP A 5 11.55 -11.66 18.61
CA ASP A 5 10.19 -11.40 19.07
C ASP A 5 9.15 -11.73 17.99
N PRO A 6 8.11 -12.53 18.33
CA PRO A 6 7.03 -12.81 17.40
C PRO A 6 6.09 -11.60 17.25
N PHE A 7 5.52 -11.44 16.06
CA PHE A 7 4.46 -10.45 15.81
C PHE A 7 3.08 -11.11 15.86
N ASP A 8 2.04 -10.32 16.08
CA ASP A 8 0.67 -10.77 15.89
C ASP A 8 0.30 -10.73 14.41
N VAL A 9 0.65 -9.63 13.73
CA VAL A 9 0.32 -9.39 12.33
C VAL A 9 1.54 -8.90 11.55
N ILE A 10 1.82 -9.51 10.40
CA ILE A 10 2.76 -8.97 9.42
C ILE A 10 1.97 -8.39 8.23
N ILE A 11 2.29 -7.16 7.85
CA ILE A 11 1.76 -6.48 6.66
C ILE A 11 2.88 -6.41 5.62
N ILE A 12 2.63 -6.90 4.41
CA ILE A 12 3.62 -6.92 3.32
C ILE A 12 3.23 -5.89 2.25
N GLY A 13 3.96 -4.78 2.22
CA GLY A 13 3.85 -3.71 1.23
C GLY A 13 3.17 -2.45 1.77
N GLY A 14 3.93 -1.36 1.90
CA GLY A 14 3.45 -0.08 2.45
C GLY A 14 2.72 0.85 1.47
N GLY A 15 1.93 0.29 0.55
CA GLY A 15 1.00 1.07 -0.28
C GLY A 15 -0.29 1.42 0.47
N HIS A 16 -1.23 2.13 -0.18
CA HIS A 16 -2.48 2.59 0.45
C HIS A 16 -3.23 1.54 1.29
N ALA A 17 -3.32 0.31 0.80
CA ALA A 17 -3.97 -0.78 1.54
C ALA A 17 -3.15 -1.22 2.76
N GLY A 18 -1.82 -1.34 2.61
CA GLY A 18 -0.93 -1.78 3.68
C GLY A 18 -0.80 -0.74 4.79
N THR A 19 -0.84 0.56 4.44
CA THR A 19 -0.83 1.62 5.45
C THR A 19 -2.08 1.60 6.30
N GLU A 20 -3.27 1.41 5.73
CA GLU A 20 -4.50 1.25 6.52
C GLU A 20 -4.49 -0.04 7.34
N ALA A 21 -4.05 -1.17 6.76
CA ALA A 21 -3.99 -2.45 7.47
C ALA A 21 -3.02 -2.41 8.66
N ALA A 22 -1.85 -1.78 8.49
CA ALA A 22 -0.86 -1.60 9.55
C ALA A 22 -1.39 -0.71 10.68
N MET A 23 -2.00 0.43 10.32
CA MET A 23 -2.58 1.34 11.31
C MET A 23 -3.74 0.66 12.06
N ALA A 24 -4.61 -0.07 11.36
CA ALA A 24 -5.74 -0.78 11.97
C ALA A 24 -5.27 -1.83 12.98
N ALA A 25 -4.37 -2.74 12.58
CA ALA A 25 -3.86 -3.79 13.45
C ALA A 25 -3.14 -3.21 14.69
N ALA A 26 -2.27 -2.22 14.51
CA ALA A 26 -1.52 -1.60 15.59
C ALA A 26 -2.43 -0.83 16.57
N ARG A 27 -3.45 -0.13 16.06
CA ARG A 27 -4.46 0.58 16.89
C ARG A 27 -5.38 -0.37 17.65
N MET A 28 -5.58 -1.58 17.15
CA MET A 28 -6.25 -2.67 17.88
C MET A 28 -5.35 -3.35 18.92
N GLY A 29 -4.17 -2.79 19.21
CA GLY A 29 -3.24 -3.29 20.23
C GLY A 29 -2.40 -4.50 19.80
N GLN A 30 -2.40 -4.85 18.51
CA GLN A 30 -1.63 -5.99 18.00
C GLN A 30 -0.17 -5.58 17.71
N GLN A 31 0.80 -6.40 18.09
CA GLN A 31 2.19 -6.22 17.69
C GLN A 31 2.31 -6.42 16.18
N THR A 32 2.51 -5.33 15.45
CA THR A 32 2.39 -5.30 13.99
C THR A 32 3.73 -4.99 13.35
N LEU A 33 4.11 -5.77 12.34
CA LEU A 33 5.28 -5.52 11.51
C LEU A 33 4.86 -5.12 10.10
N LEU A 34 5.27 -3.94 9.62
CA LEU A 34 5.15 -3.52 8.23
C LEU A 34 6.47 -3.76 7.49
N LEU A 35 6.47 -4.72 6.58
CA LEU A 35 7.57 -5.00 5.65
C LEU A 35 7.36 -4.23 4.35
N THR A 36 8.37 -3.48 3.92
CA THR A 36 8.33 -2.69 2.68
C THR A 36 9.68 -2.68 1.98
N HIS A 37 9.68 -2.57 0.65
CA HIS A 37 10.91 -2.40 -0.13
C HIS A 37 11.64 -1.10 0.20
N ASN A 38 10.88 -0.02 0.44
CA ASN A 38 11.42 1.29 0.68
C ASN A 38 10.50 2.10 1.60
N ILE A 39 11.02 2.55 2.74
CA ILE A 39 10.32 3.37 3.73
C ILE A 39 10.00 4.77 3.17
N ASP A 40 10.81 5.29 2.26
CA ASP A 40 10.57 6.58 1.62
C ASP A 40 9.39 6.56 0.63
N THR A 41 8.83 5.38 0.35
CA THR A 41 7.70 5.19 -0.58
C THR A 41 6.38 4.83 0.11
N LEU A 42 6.34 4.86 1.45
CA LEU A 42 5.12 4.61 2.23
C LEU A 42 4.01 5.57 1.83
N GLY A 43 2.85 5.03 1.43
CA GLY A 43 1.71 5.86 0.99
C GLY A 43 1.92 6.60 -0.34
N GLN A 44 2.93 6.25 -1.14
CA GLN A 44 3.21 6.95 -2.40
C GLN A 44 2.05 6.84 -3.42
N MET A 45 1.64 8.01 -3.93
CA MET A 45 0.67 8.14 -5.03
C MET A 45 1.32 7.96 -6.40
N SER A 46 1.28 6.75 -6.96
CA SER A 46 1.94 6.44 -8.25
C SER A 46 1.18 6.93 -9.49
N CYS A 47 -0.14 7.12 -9.38
CA CYS A 47 -1.00 7.48 -10.50
C CYS A 47 -1.58 8.89 -10.35
N ASN A 48 -2.86 9.06 -10.03
CA ASN A 48 -3.51 10.36 -9.93
C ASN A 48 -3.08 11.09 -8.65
N PRO A 49 -2.69 12.39 -8.67
CA PRO A 49 -2.45 13.17 -7.46
C PRO A 49 -3.77 13.64 -6.83
N ALA A 50 -4.71 12.72 -6.57
CA ALA A 50 -6.03 13.05 -6.06
C ALA A 50 -6.64 11.91 -5.23
N ILE A 51 -7.42 12.29 -4.21
CA ILE A 51 -8.23 11.39 -3.39
C ILE A 51 -9.71 11.77 -3.52
N GLY A 52 -10.58 10.77 -3.45
CA GLY A 52 -12.02 10.92 -3.64
C GLY A 52 -12.43 10.92 -5.12
N GLY A 53 -13.55 11.58 -5.41
CA GLY A 53 -14.27 11.49 -6.68
C GLY A 53 -15.57 10.68 -6.55
N ILE A 54 -16.28 10.49 -7.67
CA ILE A 54 -17.53 9.70 -7.67
C ILE A 54 -17.25 8.28 -7.16
N GLY A 55 -18.08 7.81 -6.22
CA GLY A 55 -17.89 6.55 -5.48
C GLY A 55 -16.76 6.64 -4.45
N LYS A 56 -15.54 6.98 -4.89
CA LYS A 56 -14.33 7.01 -4.05
C LYS A 56 -14.42 7.98 -2.87
N GLY A 57 -15.06 9.14 -3.06
CA GLY A 57 -15.22 10.15 -2.01
C GLY A 57 -16.06 9.66 -0.83
N HIS A 58 -17.03 8.78 -1.07
CA HIS A 58 -17.79 8.13 0.00
C HIS A 58 -16.93 7.12 0.74
N LEU A 59 -16.22 6.25 0.00
CA LEU A 59 -15.31 5.27 0.60
C LEU A 59 -14.23 5.93 1.48
N VAL A 60 -13.69 7.08 1.07
CA VAL A 60 -12.72 7.83 1.91
C VAL A 60 -13.34 8.24 3.24
N LYS A 61 -14.59 8.71 3.23
CA LYS A 61 -15.31 9.09 4.46
C LYS A 61 -15.69 7.89 5.31
N GLU A 62 -16.03 6.76 4.68
CA GLU A 62 -16.30 5.51 5.40
C GLU A 62 -15.04 4.98 6.07
N VAL A 63 -13.90 5.01 5.38
CA VAL A 63 -12.59 4.68 5.96
C VAL A 63 -12.27 5.60 7.14
N ASP A 64 -12.53 6.90 7.03
CA ASP A 64 -12.36 7.85 8.13
C ASP A 64 -13.26 7.54 9.33
N ALA A 65 -14.55 7.24 9.08
CA ALA A 65 -15.50 6.88 10.11
C ALA A 65 -15.11 5.61 10.87
N LEU A 66 -14.41 4.68 10.19
CA LEU A 66 -13.81 3.49 10.81
C LEU A 66 -12.46 3.76 11.48
N GLY A 67 -12.01 5.01 11.52
CA GLY A 67 -10.76 5.43 12.15
C GLY A 67 -9.53 5.27 11.27
N GLY A 68 -9.67 5.23 9.95
CA GLY A 68 -8.57 5.12 8.99
C GLY A 68 -7.68 6.37 8.91
N LEU A 69 -6.64 6.29 8.08
CA LEU A 69 -5.62 7.34 7.92
C LEU A 69 -5.85 8.22 6.67
N MET A 70 -6.43 7.66 5.61
CA MET A 70 -6.50 8.26 4.27
C MET A 70 -7.12 9.66 4.26
N ALA A 71 -8.23 9.87 4.98
CA ALA A 71 -8.91 11.16 5.06
C ALA A 71 -8.05 12.23 5.76
N LYS A 72 -7.42 11.87 6.88
CA LYS A 72 -6.53 12.77 7.62
C LYS A 72 -5.30 13.16 6.81
N ALA A 73 -4.74 12.20 6.05
CA ALA A 73 -3.60 12.44 5.19
C ALA A 73 -3.96 13.36 4.00
N ILE A 74 -5.14 13.21 3.40
CA ILE A 74 -5.57 14.12 2.32
C ILE A 74 -5.90 15.52 2.85
N ASP A 75 -6.48 15.64 4.06
CA ASP A 75 -6.78 16.95 4.65
C ASP A 75 -5.50 17.76 4.93
N GLN A 76 -4.39 17.09 5.28
CA GLN A 76 -3.09 17.74 5.47
C GLN A 76 -2.38 18.11 4.16
N ALA A 77 -2.57 17.29 3.12
CA ALA A 77 -1.83 17.42 1.86
C ALA A 77 -2.67 18.02 0.71
N GLY A 78 -3.92 18.40 0.98
CA GLY A 78 -4.85 18.85 -0.03
C GLY A 78 -4.53 20.24 -0.55
N ILE A 79 -4.44 20.37 -1.88
CA ILE A 79 -4.22 21.65 -2.57
C ILE A 79 -5.57 22.29 -2.94
N GLN A 80 -6.53 21.46 -3.35
CA GLN A 80 -7.84 21.92 -3.80
C GLN A 80 -8.90 20.89 -3.44
N PHE A 81 -9.99 21.33 -2.81
CA PHE A 81 -11.15 20.51 -2.48
C PHE A 81 -12.36 20.95 -3.31
N ARG A 82 -13.09 19.99 -3.87
CA ARG A 82 -14.29 20.25 -4.67
C ARG A 82 -15.39 19.23 -4.38
N ILE A 83 -16.63 19.70 -4.35
CA ILE A 83 -17.81 18.84 -4.40
C ILE A 83 -18.19 18.60 -5.87
N LEU A 84 -18.11 17.34 -6.29
CA LEU A 84 -18.63 16.88 -7.58
C LEU A 84 -20.15 16.74 -7.49
N ASN A 85 -20.84 16.96 -8.61
CA ASN A 85 -22.30 16.97 -8.69
C ASN A 85 -22.98 17.97 -7.72
N ALA A 86 -22.34 19.11 -7.44
CA ALA A 86 -22.83 20.09 -6.46
C ALA A 86 -24.26 20.60 -6.75
N SER A 87 -24.63 20.73 -8.03
CA SER A 87 -25.98 21.14 -8.46
C SER A 87 -27.05 20.05 -8.29
N LYS A 88 -26.65 18.80 -8.02
CA LYS A 88 -27.58 17.69 -7.80
C LYS A 88 -27.86 17.48 -6.31
N GLY A 89 -28.81 16.60 -6.00
CA GLY A 89 -29.19 16.25 -4.63
C GLY A 89 -28.04 15.65 -3.80
N PRO A 90 -28.08 15.75 -2.46
CA PRO A 90 -26.99 15.32 -1.57
C PRO A 90 -26.52 13.87 -1.79
N ALA A 91 -27.44 12.95 -2.09
CA ALA A 91 -27.16 11.52 -2.27
C ALA A 91 -26.17 11.20 -3.41
N VAL A 92 -26.01 12.10 -4.39
CA VAL A 92 -25.12 11.89 -5.55
C VAL A 92 -23.91 12.81 -5.57
N ARG A 93 -23.73 13.64 -4.52
CA ARG A 93 -22.56 14.51 -4.36
C ARG A 93 -21.37 13.69 -3.89
N ALA A 94 -20.17 14.04 -4.34
CA ALA A 94 -18.95 13.38 -3.84
C ALA A 94 -17.81 14.39 -3.67
N THR A 95 -17.04 14.24 -2.60
CA THR A 95 -15.85 15.07 -2.38
C THR A 95 -14.68 14.53 -3.20
N ARG A 96 -13.93 15.44 -3.82
CA ARG A 96 -12.64 15.16 -4.48
C ARG A 96 -11.63 16.21 -4.05
N ALA A 97 -10.43 15.76 -3.73
CA ALA A 97 -9.32 16.64 -3.41
C ALA A 97 -8.12 16.34 -4.31
N GLN A 98 -7.46 17.39 -4.83
CA GLN A 98 -6.11 17.28 -5.39
C GLN A 98 -5.11 17.29 -4.25
N ALA A 99 -4.11 16.43 -4.30
CA ALA A 99 -3.11 16.26 -3.26
C ALA A 99 -1.74 16.72 -3.75
N ASP A 100 -1.00 17.39 -2.89
CA ASP A 100 0.45 17.41 -2.99
C ASP A 100 0.97 16.00 -2.67
N ARG A 101 1.62 15.35 -3.63
CA ARG A 101 2.08 13.96 -3.47
C ARG A 101 3.16 13.82 -2.42
N VAL A 102 4.02 14.83 -2.25
CA VAL A 102 5.12 14.80 -1.31
C VAL A 102 4.57 14.96 0.10
N LEU A 103 3.68 15.94 0.30
CA LEU A 103 3.04 16.15 1.61
C LEU A 103 2.15 14.98 2.00
N TYR A 104 1.40 14.38 1.06
CA TYR A 104 0.57 13.21 1.37
C TYR A 104 1.42 12.04 1.85
N ARG A 105 2.50 11.75 1.12
CA ARG A 105 3.46 10.71 1.47
C ARG A 105 4.10 10.98 2.84
N GLN A 106 4.46 12.24 3.10
CA GLN A 106 5.03 12.64 4.39
C GLN A 106 4.03 12.47 5.54
N ALA A 107 2.79 12.90 5.36
CA ALA A 107 1.72 12.74 6.36
C ALA A 107 1.48 11.26 6.70
N VAL A 108 1.44 10.39 5.68
CA VAL A 108 1.29 8.94 5.89
C VAL A 108 2.50 8.34 6.61
N ARG A 109 3.72 8.68 6.17
CA ARG A 109 4.96 8.20 6.80
C ARG A 109 5.04 8.61 8.27
N THR A 110 4.85 9.89 8.56
CA THR A 110 4.87 10.43 9.92
C THR A 110 3.83 9.72 10.79
N ALA A 111 2.63 9.46 10.29
CA ALA A 111 1.61 8.75 11.04
C ALA A 111 2.01 7.30 11.36
N LEU A 112 2.63 6.58 10.41
CA LEU A 112 3.08 5.20 10.61
C LEU A 112 4.26 5.12 11.58
N GLU A 113 5.27 5.98 11.43
CA GLU A 113 6.47 5.98 12.28
C GLU A 113 6.17 6.30 13.75
N ASN A 114 5.08 7.03 14.01
CA ASN A 114 4.67 7.41 15.37
C ASN A 114 3.52 6.55 15.93
N GLN A 115 3.10 5.49 15.23
CA GLN A 115 2.02 4.62 15.70
C GLN A 115 2.56 3.58 16.70
N PRO A 116 2.09 3.57 17.96
CA PRO A 116 2.43 2.50 18.91
C PRO A 116 2.05 1.11 18.38
N ASN A 117 2.82 0.10 18.77
CA ASN A 117 2.69 -1.31 18.34
C ASN A 117 2.96 -1.55 16.85
N LEU A 118 3.48 -0.57 16.11
CA LEU A 118 3.88 -0.73 14.72
C LEU A 118 5.39 -0.62 14.56
N MET A 119 6.01 -1.70 14.10
CA MET A 119 7.40 -1.71 13.64
C MET A 119 7.41 -1.62 12.11
N ILE A 120 8.26 -0.77 11.55
CA ILE A 120 8.50 -0.69 10.10
C ILE A 120 9.89 -1.27 9.82
N PHE A 121 9.98 -2.18 8.85
CA PHE A 121 11.25 -2.79 8.50
C PHE A 121 11.44 -2.83 6.98
N GLN A 122 12.53 -2.21 6.51
CA GLN A 122 12.82 -2.08 5.08
C GLN A 122 13.50 -3.33 4.55
N GLN A 123 12.71 -4.28 4.07
CA GLN A 123 13.19 -5.44 3.32
C GLN A 123 12.12 -5.95 2.36
N ALA A 124 12.57 -6.45 1.20
CA ALA A 124 11.74 -7.25 0.32
C ALA A 124 11.36 -8.55 1.02
N VAL A 125 10.11 -9.00 0.81
CA VAL A 125 9.68 -10.35 1.19
C VAL A 125 9.78 -11.25 -0.03
N GLU A 126 10.39 -12.41 0.16
CA GLU A 126 10.62 -13.39 -0.90
C GLU A 126 9.83 -14.69 -0.69
N ASP A 127 9.47 -15.02 0.55
CA ASP A 127 8.76 -16.27 0.88
C ASP A 127 7.79 -16.09 2.07
N LEU A 128 6.81 -16.99 2.16
CA LEU A 128 5.89 -17.15 3.27
C LEU A 128 6.17 -18.47 3.98
N ILE A 129 6.27 -18.41 5.31
CA ILE A 129 6.43 -19.61 6.13
C ILE A 129 5.05 -20.22 6.32
N VAL A 130 4.84 -21.43 5.80
CA VAL A 130 3.58 -22.16 5.87
C VAL A 130 3.80 -23.48 6.59
N GLU A 131 3.03 -23.71 7.65
CA GLU A 131 3.05 -24.94 8.45
C GLU A 131 1.61 -25.47 8.55
N ASN A 132 1.37 -26.72 8.16
CA ASN A 132 0.05 -27.36 8.20
C ASN A 132 -1.06 -26.48 7.57
N ASP A 133 -0.83 -26.02 6.32
CA ASP A 133 -1.72 -25.14 5.56
C ASP A 133 -2.01 -23.77 6.20
N ARG A 134 -1.27 -23.38 7.24
CA ARG A 134 -1.38 -22.09 7.91
C ARG A 134 -0.13 -21.25 7.69
N VAL A 135 -0.32 -19.99 7.29
CA VAL A 135 0.78 -19.01 7.27
C VAL A 135 1.16 -18.66 8.71
N VAL A 136 2.45 -18.81 9.03
CA VAL A 136 3.03 -18.55 10.36
C VAL A 136 4.15 -17.50 10.33
N GLY A 137 4.40 -16.89 9.18
CA GLY A 137 5.44 -15.88 9.05
C GLY A 137 5.84 -15.53 7.63
N ALA A 138 6.90 -14.73 7.52
CA ALA A 138 7.47 -14.29 6.25
C ALA A 138 9.00 -14.35 6.28
N VAL A 139 9.60 -14.54 5.11
CA VAL A 139 11.05 -14.54 4.91
C VAL A 139 11.43 -13.38 4.02
N THR A 140 12.36 -12.56 4.50
CA THR A 140 12.91 -11.44 3.75
C THR A 140 13.99 -11.89 2.76
N GLN A 141 14.32 -11.03 1.81
CA GLN A 141 15.40 -11.24 0.84
C GLN A 141 16.77 -11.50 1.49
N MET A 142 17.03 -10.91 2.66
CA MET A 142 18.26 -11.19 3.43
C MET A 142 18.21 -12.52 4.21
N GLY A 143 17.16 -13.33 4.05
CA GLY A 143 16.99 -14.61 4.76
C GLY A 143 16.60 -14.48 6.24
N LEU A 144 16.29 -13.26 6.71
CA LEU A 144 15.72 -13.02 8.03
C LEU A 144 14.25 -13.45 8.03
N LYS A 145 13.88 -14.25 9.04
CA LYS A 145 12.56 -14.84 9.20
C LYS A 145 11.80 -14.17 10.33
N PHE A 146 10.56 -13.79 10.08
CA PHE A 146 9.65 -13.21 11.07
C PHE A 146 8.47 -14.15 11.28
N ARG A 147 8.10 -14.41 12.54
CA ARG A 147 6.91 -15.18 12.89
C ARG A 147 5.72 -14.26 13.10
N ALA A 148 4.54 -14.69 12.65
CA ALA A 148 3.30 -14.01 12.98
C ALA A 148 2.09 -14.95 13.02
N LYS A 149 1.05 -14.53 13.74
CA LYS A 149 -0.23 -15.26 13.81
C LYS A 149 -1.05 -15.09 12.52
N ALA A 150 -0.87 -13.95 11.84
CA ALA A 150 -1.51 -13.60 10.58
C ALA A 150 -0.57 -12.79 9.65
N VAL A 151 -0.81 -12.87 8.34
CA VAL A 151 -0.09 -12.10 7.32
C VAL A 151 -1.10 -11.45 6.36
N VAL A 152 -0.92 -10.16 6.07
CA VAL A 152 -1.73 -9.41 5.10
C VAL A 152 -0.86 -9.00 3.92
N LEU A 153 -1.26 -9.40 2.71
CA LEU A 153 -0.54 -9.10 1.47
C LEU A 153 -1.13 -7.87 0.77
N THR A 154 -0.35 -6.78 0.68
CA THR A 154 -0.71 -5.51 0.03
C THR A 154 0.33 -5.09 -0.99
N VAL A 155 0.73 -6.07 -1.79
CA VAL A 155 1.86 -6.07 -2.76
C VAL A 155 1.63 -5.24 -4.03
N GLY A 156 0.47 -4.62 -4.20
CA GLY A 156 0.18 -3.69 -5.29
C GLY A 156 0.54 -4.22 -6.68
N THR A 157 1.24 -3.42 -7.47
CA THR A 157 1.67 -3.75 -8.84
C THR A 157 3.01 -4.48 -8.90
N PHE A 158 3.55 -4.95 -7.77
CA PHE A 158 4.93 -5.43 -7.69
C PHE A 158 5.10 -6.92 -7.99
N LEU A 159 4.11 -7.78 -7.71
CA LEU A 159 4.22 -9.23 -7.95
C LEU A 159 4.42 -9.51 -9.44
N ASP A 160 5.61 -9.98 -9.80
CA ASP A 160 5.98 -10.29 -11.19
C ASP A 160 5.56 -9.16 -12.17
N GLY A 161 5.79 -7.93 -11.70
CA GLY A 161 5.42 -6.68 -12.36
C GLY A 161 6.18 -6.47 -13.66
N LYS A 162 5.48 -5.98 -14.69
CA LYS A 162 6.02 -5.73 -16.01
C LYS A 162 5.55 -4.38 -16.52
N ILE A 163 6.50 -3.52 -16.88
CA ILE A 163 6.25 -2.21 -17.46
C ILE A 163 6.26 -2.33 -18.97
N HIS A 164 5.34 -1.62 -19.62
CA HIS A 164 5.16 -1.61 -21.08
C HIS A 164 5.22 -0.17 -21.59
N ILE A 165 6.12 0.10 -22.53
CA ILE A 165 6.27 1.38 -23.21
C ILE A 165 6.35 1.10 -24.71
N GLY A 166 5.26 1.34 -25.45
CA GLY A 166 5.17 0.89 -26.84
C GLY A 166 5.31 -0.62 -26.95
N LEU A 167 6.29 -1.07 -27.75
CA LEU A 167 6.64 -2.49 -27.90
C LEU A 167 7.65 -2.96 -26.83
N ASP A 168 8.34 -2.02 -26.19
CA ASP A 168 9.33 -2.32 -25.17
C ASP A 168 8.68 -2.73 -23.86
N ASN A 169 9.32 -3.66 -23.19
CA ASN A 169 8.87 -4.15 -21.91
C ASN A 169 10.04 -4.55 -21.03
N TYR A 170 9.92 -4.26 -19.74
CA TYR A 170 10.93 -4.58 -18.74
C TYR A 170 10.28 -4.87 -17.40
N SER A 171 10.99 -5.60 -16.55
CA SER A 171 10.49 -6.02 -15.24
C SER A 171 10.53 -4.84 -14.25
N GLY A 172 9.44 -4.62 -13.53
CA GLY A 172 9.32 -3.49 -12.60
C GLY A 172 7.94 -3.44 -11.94
N GLY A 173 7.91 -3.09 -10.66
CA GLY A 173 6.63 -2.88 -9.94
C GLY A 173 6.04 -1.50 -10.22
N ARG A 174 6.91 -0.50 -10.29
CA ARG A 174 6.65 0.89 -10.70
C ARG A 174 7.88 1.39 -11.45
N ALA A 175 7.77 2.51 -12.17
CA ALA A 175 8.94 3.10 -12.82
C ALA A 175 10.04 3.42 -11.78
N GLY A 176 11.20 2.79 -11.94
CA GLY A 176 12.33 2.90 -11.01
C GLY A 176 12.35 1.88 -9.86
N ASP A 177 11.25 1.17 -9.61
CA ASP A 177 11.16 0.20 -8.51
C ASP A 177 11.22 -1.26 -9.02
N PRO A 178 12.03 -2.14 -8.40
CA PRO A 178 12.14 -3.54 -8.79
C PRO A 178 10.82 -4.31 -8.56
N PRO A 179 10.55 -5.36 -9.34
CA PRO A 179 9.43 -6.27 -9.09
C PRO A 179 9.73 -7.22 -7.93
N SER A 180 8.67 -7.81 -7.36
CA SER A 180 8.78 -8.95 -6.42
C SER A 180 8.53 -10.25 -7.17
N ILE A 181 9.61 -10.87 -7.66
CA ILE A 181 9.57 -12.12 -8.44
C ILE A 181 9.51 -13.36 -7.52
N PRO A 182 10.38 -13.52 -6.50
CA PRO A 182 10.38 -14.72 -5.66
C PRO A 182 9.05 -14.95 -4.95
N LEU A 183 8.49 -13.91 -4.33
CA LEU A 183 7.18 -14.00 -3.66
C LEU A 183 6.07 -14.36 -4.65
N SER A 184 6.13 -13.86 -5.88
CA SER A 184 5.15 -14.18 -6.91
C SER A 184 5.25 -15.66 -7.36
N ARG A 185 6.45 -16.24 -7.38
CA ARG A 185 6.62 -17.69 -7.61
C ARG A 185 6.06 -18.48 -6.43
N ARG A 186 6.40 -18.08 -5.21
CA ARG A 186 5.91 -18.73 -3.99
C ARG A 186 4.39 -18.79 -3.93
N LEU A 187 3.70 -17.68 -4.23
CA LEU A 187 2.24 -17.65 -4.25
C LEU A 187 1.61 -18.55 -5.31
N ARG A 188 2.32 -18.85 -6.41
CA ARG A 188 1.86 -19.80 -7.44
C ARG A 188 2.06 -21.26 -7.05
N GLU A 189 2.89 -21.56 -6.06
CA GLU A 189 3.04 -22.90 -5.49
C GLU A 189 1.90 -23.24 -4.52
N LEU A 190 1.17 -22.23 -4.04
CA LEU A 190 -0.03 -22.40 -3.22
C LEU A 190 -1.24 -22.69 -4.12
N PRO A 191 -2.33 -23.31 -3.59
CA PRO A 191 -3.54 -23.62 -4.34
C PRO A 191 -4.41 -22.36 -4.63
N LEU A 192 -3.80 -21.30 -5.15
CA LEU A 192 -4.41 -20.03 -5.48
C LEU A 192 -4.56 -19.87 -7.00
N ARG A 193 -5.70 -19.32 -7.43
CA ARG A 193 -5.89 -18.92 -8.83
C ARG A 193 -5.16 -17.60 -9.06
N VAL A 194 -4.26 -17.58 -10.04
CA VAL A 194 -3.46 -16.39 -10.37
C VAL A 194 -3.75 -15.93 -11.79
N GLY A 195 -4.06 -14.64 -11.94
CA GLY A 195 -4.24 -13.97 -13.23
C GLY A 195 -3.31 -12.75 -13.36
N ARG A 196 -3.35 -12.09 -14.52
CA ARG A 196 -2.61 -10.83 -14.75
C ARG A 196 -3.57 -9.72 -15.15
N LEU A 197 -3.35 -8.53 -14.58
CA LEU A 197 -4.05 -7.31 -14.95
C LEU A 197 -3.05 -6.29 -15.49
N LYS A 198 -3.54 -5.36 -16.31
CA LYS A 198 -2.76 -4.27 -16.87
C LYS A 198 -3.49 -2.95 -16.67
N THR A 199 -2.77 -1.93 -16.22
CA THR A 199 -3.26 -0.56 -16.05
C THR A 199 -2.22 0.41 -16.61
N GLY A 200 -2.66 1.63 -16.96
CA GLY A 200 -1.80 2.69 -17.48
C GLY A 200 -1.73 3.89 -16.54
N THR A 201 -0.69 4.70 -16.70
CA THR A 201 -0.55 6.03 -16.09
C THR A 201 -0.18 7.02 -17.19
N PRO A 202 -0.74 8.25 -17.20
CA PRO A 202 -0.36 9.25 -18.18
C PRO A 202 1.09 9.72 -17.96
N PRO A 203 1.74 10.33 -18.97
CA PRO A 203 3.05 10.96 -18.79
C PRO A 203 3.00 12.08 -17.73
N ARG A 204 4.19 12.53 -17.30
CA ARG A 204 4.34 13.74 -16.50
C ARG A 204 4.97 14.80 -17.40
N ILE A 205 4.36 15.96 -17.44
CA ILE A 205 4.75 17.09 -18.29
C ILE A 205 5.31 18.22 -17.41
N ASP A 206 6.24 19.02 -17.96
CA ASP A 206 6.73 20.23 -17.31
C ASP A 206 5.61 21.28 -17.31
N ALA A 207 5.40 21.99 -16.21
CA ALA A 207 4.35 23.00 -16.11
C ALA A 207 4.73 24.32 -16.82
N ARG A 208 6.01 24.51 -17.16
CA ARG A 208 6.54 25.73 -17.79
C ARG A 208 6.41 25.74 -19.31
N THR A 209 6.16 24.58 -19.92
CA THR A 209 6.14 24.38 -21.38
C THR A 209 4.94 23.55 -21.78
#